data_AF-A0A2H9P2D7-F1
#
_entry.id   AF-A0A2H9P2D7-F1
#
_cell.length_a   1.000
_cell.length_b   1.000
_cell.length_c   1.000
_cell.angle_alpha   90.00
_cell.angle_beta   90.00
_cell.angle_gamma   90.00
#
_symmetry.space_group_name_H-M   'P 1'
#
loop_
_entity.id
_entity.type
_entity.pdbx_description
1 polymer ?
#
loop_
_entity_poly.entity_id
_entity_poly.type
_entity_poly.pdbx_seq_one_letter_code
_entity_poly.pdbx_strand_id
1 'polypeptide(L)' 'MAAGVLVLQPGEEDTQEPHDSDEVYFIIQGNGFLKIKNKDYQISENTMYFVEKKAPHFFYGNSKELIVLYFFSGSDS' A
#
# COMPACT_ATOMS: atom_id res chain seq x y z
N MET A 1 3.83 12.09 -10.96
CA MET A 1 2.81 12.21 -9.90
C MET A 1 1.53 11.59 -10.39
N ALA A 2 1.04 10.61 -9.65
CA ALA A 2 -0.27 10.00 -9.85
C ALA A 2 -0.86 9.66 -8.49
N ALA A 3 -2.18 9.55 -8.40
CA ALA A 3 -2.88 9.12 -7.20
C ALA A 3 -4.09 8.29 -7.58
N GLY A 4 -4.49 7.37 -6.71
CA GLY A 4 -5.63 6.50 -6.94
C GLY A 4 -6.07 5.78 -5.68
N VAL A 5 -7.09 4.94 -5.83
CA VAL A 5 -7.61 4.11 -4.75
C VAL A 5 -7.36 2.64 -5.11
N LEU A 6 -6.68 1.93 -4.23
CA LEU A 6 -6.56 0.48 -4.25
C LEU A 6 -7.69 -0.09 -3.38
N VAL A 7 -8.43 -1.04 -3.95
CA VAL A 7 -9.46 -1.80 -3.23
C VAL A 7 -9.12 -3.27 -3.34
N LEU A 8 -8.99 -3.94 -2.20
CA LEU A 8 -8.80 -5.39 -2.13
C LEU A 8 -9.97 -6.02 -1.38
N GLN A 9 -10.63 -6.96 -2.05
CA GLN A 9 -11.66 -7.80 -1.43
C GLN A 9 -11.02 -8.76 -0.41
N PRO A 10 -11.80 -9.32 0.55
CA PRO A 10 -11.27 -10.27 1.52
C PRO A 10 -10.51 -11.43 0.87
N GLY A 11 -9.21 -11.56 1.19
CA GLY A 11 -8.34 -12.59 0.63
C GLY A 11 -7.90 -12.39 -0.82
N GLU A 12 -8.23 -11.25 -1.44
CA GLU A 12 -7.71 -10.87 -2.75
C GLU A 12 -6.19 -10.65 -2.67
N GLU A 13 -5.47 -11.15 -3.67
CA GLU A 13 -4.03 -10.99 -3.76
C GLU A 13 -3.67 -9.60 -4.27
N ASP A 14 -2.82 -8.89 -3.53
CA ASP A 14 -2.15 -7.70 -4.03
C ASP A 14 -1.02 -8.11 -4.99
N THR A 15 -1.14 -7.68 -6.25
CA THR A 15 -0.24 -8.05 -7.35
C THR A 15 0.79 -6.97 -7.68
N GLN A 16 0.94 -5.97 -6.81
CA GLN A 16 1.92 -4.91 -7.00
C GLN A 16 3.34 -5.45 -7.01
N GLU A 17 4.11 -5.00 -8.00
CA GLU A 17 5.51 -5.32 -8.19
C GLU A 17 6.36 -4.07 -7.89
N PRO A 18 7.66 -4.23 -7.54
CA PRO A 18 8.55 -3.10 -7.34
C PRO A 18 8.58 -2.13 -8.54
N HIS A 19 8.47 -0.83 -8.30
CA HIS A 19 8.40 0.20 -9.35
C HIS A 19 9.31 1.41 -9.09
N ASP A 20 9.49 2.26 -10.10
CA ASP A 20 10.44 3.39 -10.10
C ASP A 20 9.95 4.67 -9.40
N SER A 21 8.70 4.69 -8.91
CA SER A 21 8.17 5.80 -8.09
C SER A 21 8.22 5.46 -6.61
N ASP A 22 8.45 6.44 -5.75
CA ASP A 22 8.12 6.30 -4.34
C ASP A 22 6.60 6.32 -4.19
N GLU A 23 6.11 5.69 -3.14
CA GLU A 23 4.69 5.58 -2.89
C GLU A 23 4.33 5.90 -1.44
N VAL A 24 3.20 6.58 -1.28
CA VAL A 24 2.58 6.82 0.01
C VAL A 24 1.21 6.19 0.03
N TYR A 25 0.95 5.35 1.03
CA TYR A 25 -0.36 4.78 1.31
C TYR A 25 -1.02 5.46 2.50
N PHE A 26 -2.31 5.75 2.40
CA PHE A 26 -3.16 6.11 3.52
C PHE A 26 -4.32 5.11 3.64
N ILE A 27 -4.42 4.46 4.79
CA ILE A 27 -5.44 3.44 5.03
C ILE A 27 -6.77 4.12 5.36
N ILE A 28 -7.72 4.04 4.44
CA ILE A 28 -9.06 4.59 4.64
C ILE A 28 -9.88 3.64 5.52
N GLN A 29 -9.89 2.36 5.18
CA GLN A 29 -10.69 1.34 5.87
C GLN A 29 -10.06 -0.04 5.69
N GLY A 30 -10.24 -0.93 6.67
CA GLY A 30 -9.96 -2.36 6.53
C GLY A 30 -9.02 -2.90 7.59
N ASN A 31 -8.47 -4.09 7.33
CA ASN A 31 -7.51 -4.76 8.21
C ASN A 31 -6.51 -5.56 7.38
N GLY A 32 -5.47 -6.04 8.05
CA GLY A 32 -4.46 -6.90 7.45
C GLY A 32 -3.06 -6.38 7.75
N PHE A 33 -2.17 -6.60 6.81
CA PHE A 33 -0.77 -6.25 6.93
C PHE A 33 -0.27 -5.65 5.62
N LEU A 34 0.67 -4.74 5.72
CA LEU A 34 1.49 -4.28 4.61
C LEU A 34 2.90 -4.84 4.84
N LYS A 35 3.38 -5.66 3.90
CA LYS A 35 4.79 -6.05 3.89
C LYS A 35 5.57 -4.98 3.12
N ILE A 36 6.67 -4.50 3.71
CA ILE A 36 7.63 -3.62 3.03
C ILE A 36 9.02 -4.24 3.23
N LYS A 37 9.69 -4.62 2.15
CA LYS A 37 10.94 -5.40 2.18
C LYS A 37 10.72 -6.67 3.02
N ASN A 38 11.43 -6.80 4.14
CA ASN A 38 11.38 -7.99 5.01
C ASN A 38 10.61 -7.73 6.32
N LYS A 39 9.78 -6.68 6.36
CA LYS A 39 9.07 -6.29 7.58
C LYS A 39 7.57 -6.19 7.33
N ASP A 40 6.83 -6.83 8.22
CA ASP A 40 5.38 -6.80 8.25
C ASP A 40 4.89 -5.68 9.17
N TYR A 41 3.97 -4.88 8.67
CA TYR A 41 3.30 -3.82 9.40
C TYR A 41 1.82 -4.16 9.50
N GLN A 42 1.32 -4.31 10.72
CA GLN A 42 -0.12 -4.37 10.93
C GLN A 42 -0.72 -3.02 10.56
N ILE A 43 -1.74 -3.03 9.69
CA ILE A 43 -2.41 -1.80 9.26
C ILE A 43 -3.57 -1.42 10.16
N SER A 44 -3.80 -0.12 10.27
CA SER A 44 -4.94 0.46 10.97
C SER A 44 -5.47 1.65 10.18
N GLU A 45 -6.76 1.93 10.31
CA GLU A 45 -7.40 3.10 9.71
C GLU A 45 -6.67 4.40 10.13
N ASN A 46 -6.67 5.38 9.23
CA ASN A 46 -6.01 6.67 9.41
C ASN A 46 -4.49 6.59 9.61
N THR A 47 -3.87 5.49 9.17
CA THR A 47 -2.41 5.30 9.22
C THR A 47 -1.80 5.52 7.85
N MET A 48 -0.62 6.13 7.81
CA MET A 48 0.14 6.40 6.59
C MET A 48 1.42 5.57 6.54
N TYR A 49 1.76 5.06 5.36
CA TYR A 49 3.00 4.33 5.10
C TYR A 49 3.74 4.97 3.93
N PHE A 50 5.06 4.99 4.02
CA PHE A 50 5.95 5.38 2.93
C PHE A 50 6.70 4.15 2.42
N VAL A 51 6.75 4.01 1.11
CA VAL A 51 7.47 2.97 0.40
C VAL A 51 8.45 3.63 -0.56
N GLU A 52 9.73 3.39 -0.32
CA GLU A 52 10.81 3.81 -1.22
C GLU A 52 10.69 3.07 -2.56
N LYS A 53 10.96 3.75 -3.68
CA LYS A 53 11.02 3.14 -5.00
C LYS A 53 11.84 1.86 -5.01
N LYS A 54 11.41 0.88 -5.81
CA LYS A 54 12.02 -0.46 -5.96
C LYS A 54 11.99 -1.32 -4.70
N ALA A 55 11.42 -0.86 -3.58
CA ALA A 55 11.19 -1.72 -2.44
C ALA A 55 10.03 -2.69 -2.76
N PRO A 56 10.21 -4.02 -2.63
CA PRO A 56 9.09 -4.94 -2.74
C PRO A 56 8.11 -4.69 -1.59
N HIS A 57 6.83 -4.60 -1.94
CA HIS A 57 5.76 -4.34 -1.00
C HIS A 57 4.45 -4.91 -1.53
N PHE A 58 3.58 -5.34 -0.61
CA PHE A 58 2.22 -5.80 -0.94
C PHE A 58 1.36 -5.85 0.32
N PHE A 59 0.07 -5.62 0.17
CA PHE A 59 -0.93 -5.86 1.21
C PHE A 59 -1.34 -7.34 1.26
N TYR A 60 -1.58 -7.86 2.46
CA TYR A 60 -2.04 -9.24 2.62
C TYR A 60 -2.82 -9.47 3.92
N GLY A 61 -3.52 -10.61 3.98
CA GLY A 61 -4.17 -11.09 5.19
C GLY A 61 -5.41 -10.29 5.60
N ASN A 62 -5.97 -9.47 4.70
CA ASN A 62 -7.20 -8.75 4.93
C ASN A 62 -8.39 -9.73 4.96
N SER A 63 -9.21 -9.64 6.01
CA SER A 63 -10.45 -10.41 6.14
C SER A 63 -11.69 -9.55 5.91
N LYS A 64 -11.51 -8.23 5.79
CA LYS A 64 -12.49 -7.25 5.36
C LYS A 64 -12.01 -6.60 4.07
N GLU A 65 -12.92 -5.90 3.40
CA GLU A 65 -12.56 -5.02 2.29
C GLU A 65 -11.53 -3.98 2.79
N LEU A 66 -10.42 -3.90 2.09
CA LEU A 66 -9.34 -2.96 2.35
C LEU A 66 -9.38 -1.86 1.28
N ILE A 67 -9.51 -0.62 1.73
CA ILE A 67 -9.55 0.58 0.90
C ILE A 67 -8.36 1.46 1.26
N VAL A 68 -7.49 1.70 0.28
CA VAL A 68 -6.24 2.44 0.46
C VAL A 68 -6.15 3.55 -0.58
N LEU A 69 -5.89 4.77 -0.12
CA LEU A 69 -5.51 5.87 -1.00
C LEU A 69 -4.00 5.80 -1.23
N TYR A 70 -3.55 5.83 -2.48
CA TYR A 70 -2.13 5.84 -2.81
C TYR A 70 -1.72 7.09 -3.59
N PHE A 71 -0.46 7.48 -3.42
CA PHE A 71 0.19 8.57 -4.15
C PHE A 71 1.56 8.12 -4.65
N PHE A 72 1.79 8.19 -5.95
CA PHE A 72 3.12 8.05 -6.55
C PHE A 72 3.82 9.41 -6.65
N SER A 73 5.09 9.44 -6.26
CA SER A 73 5.93 10.63 -6.35
C SER A 73 6.09 11.15 -7.79
N GLY A 74 6.48 12.41 -7.90
CA GLY A 74 6.83 13.05 -9.17
C GLY A 74 8.33 13.04 -9.39
N SER A 75 8.74 13.65 -10.50
CA SER A 75 10.12 14.13 -10.61
C SER A 75 10.40 15.10 -9.46
N ASP A 76 11.57 14.98 -8.83
CA ASP A 76 12.07 16.04 -7.95
C ASP A 76 12.16 17.35 -8.77
N SER A 77 11.75 18.46 -8.15
CA SER A 77 11.76 19.79 -8.79
C SER A 77 13.15 20.37 -8.94
#